data_AF-A0AA90R347-F1
#
_entry.id   AF-A0AA90R347-F1
#
_cell.length_a   1.000
_cell.length_b   1.000
_cell.length_c   1.000
_cell.angle_alpha   90.00
_cell.angle_beta   90.00
_cell.angle_gamma   90.00
#
_symmetry.space_group_name_H-M   'P 1'
#
loop_
_entity.id
_entity.type
_entity.pdbx_description
1 polymer ?
#
loop_
_entity_poly.entity_id
_entity_poly.type
_entity_poly.pdbx_seq_one_letter_code
_entity_poly.pdbx_strand_id
1 'polypeptide(L)'
;MSTQLSVRARLLTGFMLVAILGAVVAAIGIYNMAKMNSQAERAYSDDLLGISYTKEATINLLYAARAMRNQILARTPEESSKFSAFNDAARKTLGEKIALARPLFRAEAAKALFRDLDAGIVQYDAARAHLSKLLADTSPEGKAAAIDFALGPLVKQATLVDESLQNIAQLKEKVAKASAEESG
;
A
#
# COMPACT_ATOMS: atom_id res chain seq x y z
N MET A 1 -67.80 31.39 8.18
CA MET A 1 -67.87 30.55 9.39
C MET A 1 -66.44 30.33 9.87
N SER A 2 -65.96 31.15 10.82
CA SER A 2 -64.59 31.11 11.31
C SER A 2 -64.46 30.02 12.38
N THR A 3 -63.91 28.87 12.01
CA THR A 3 -63.62 27.76 12.91
C THR A 3 -62.59 28.23 13.95
N GLN A 4 -63.03 28.62 15.15
CA GLN A 4 -62.12 28.98 16.23
C GLN A 4 -61.51 27.70 16.83
N LEU A 5 -60.26 27.43 16.46
CA LEU A 5 -59.47 26.34 17.06
C LEU A 5 -59.34 26.57 18.58
N SER A 6 -59.59 25.52 19.37
CA SER A 6 -59.38 25.56 20.82
C SER A 6 -57.90 25.82 21.15
N VAL A 7 -57.64 26.50 22.26
CA VAL A 7 -56.27 26.84 22.71
C VAL A 7 -55.36 25.61 22.78
N ARG A 8 -55.92 24.47 23.20
CA ARG A 8 -55.24 23.17 23.21
C ARG A 8 -54.79 22.71 21.82
N ALA A 9 -55.63 22.87 20.79
CA ALA A 9 -55.28 22.51 19.43
C ALA A 9 -54.15 23.38 18.88
N ARG A 10 -54.18 24.70 19.14
CA ARG A 10 -53.12 25.63 18.74
C ARG A 10 -51.76 25.29 19.37
N LEU A 11 -51.73 25.00 20.67
CA LEU A 11 -50.51 24.60 21.37
C LEU A 11 -49.95 23.26 20.84
N LEU A 12 -50.82 22.28 20.59
CA LEU A 12 -50.42 20.99 20.06
C LEU A 12 -49.86 21.09 18.63
N THR A 13 -50.47 21.92 17.77
CA THR A 13 -49.96 22.18 16.42
C THR A 13 -48.58 22.85 16.46
N GLY A 14 -48.38 23.83 17.35
CA GLY A 14 -47.08 24.47 17.53
C GLY A 14 -46.00 23.49 17.99
N PHE A 15 -46.32 22.62 18.95
CA PHE A 15 -45.41 21.58 19.42
C PHE A 15 -45.07 20.55 18.33
N MET A 16 -46.06 20.10 17.55
CA MET A 16 -45.86 19.19 16.41
C MET A 16 -44.94 19.80 15.34
N LEU A 17 -45.09 21.08 15.02
CA LEU A 17 -44.19 21.76 14.08
C LEU A 17 -42.74 21.76 14.57
N VAL A 18 -42.51 22.09 15.84
CA VAL A 18 -41.17 22.06 16.44
C VAL A 18 -40.61 20.64 16.45
N ALA A 19 -41.43 19.64 16.79
CA ALA A 19 -41.02 18.24 16.78
C ALA A 19 -40.61 17.75 15.38
N ILE A 20 -41.36 18.12 14.33
CA ILE A 20 -41.03 17.80 12.94
C ILE A 20 -39.71 18.46 12.52
N LEU A 21 -39.52 19.74 12.85
CA LEU A 21 -38.25 20.43 12.58
C LEU A 21 -37.08 19.75 13.29
N GLY A 22 -37.27 19.37 14.57
CA GLY A 22 -36.29 18.59 15.32
C GLY A 22 -35.98 17.24 14.67
N ALA A 23 -36.99 16.52 14.19
CA ALA A 23 -36.82 15.25 13.49
C ALA A 23 -36.04 15.40 12.17
N VAL A 24 -36.31 16.46 11.40
CA VAL A 24 -35.57 16.75 10.14
C VAL A 24 -34.10 17.05 10.43
N VAL A 25 -33.81 17.90 11.42
CA VAL A 25 -32.43 18.22 11.81
C VAL A 25 -31.70 16.97 12.32
N ALA A 26 -32.36 16.16 13.15
CA ALA A 26 -31.80 14.89 13.62
C ALA A 26 -31.52 13.92 12.46
N ALA A 27 -32.42 13.80 11.48
CA ALA A 27 -32.24 12.96 10.30
C ALA A 27 -31.05 13.43 9.45
N ILE A 28 -30.89 14.74 9.23
CA ILE A 28 -29.74 15.31 8.53
C ILE A 28 -28.44 15.03 9.30
N GLY A 29 -28.46 15.21 10.62
CA GLY A 29 -27.32 14.92 11.49
C GLY A 29 -26.87 13.46 11.38
N ILE A 30 -27.81 12.51 11.47
CA ILE A 30 -27.54 11.07 11.33
C ILE A 30 -26.98 10.76 9.94
N TYR A 31 -27.57 11.30 8.88
CA TYR A 31 -27.11 11.09 7.50
C TYR A 31 -25.67 11.57 7.30
N ASN A 32 -25.34 12.77 7.78
CA ASN A 32 -24.01 13.33 7.65
C ASN A 32 -22.98 12.55 8.48
N MET A 33 -23.33 12.13 9.70
CA MET A 33 -22.45 11.29 10.53
C MET A 33 -22.20 9.93 9.89
N ALA A 34 -23.22 9.29 9.31
CA ALA A 34 -23.07 8.02 8.59
C ALA A 34 -22.15 8.17 7.36
N LYS A 35 -22.32 9.25 6.59
CA LYS A 35 -21.44 9.59 5.46
C LYS A 35 -19.99 9.76 5.92
N MET A 36 -19.76 10.57 6.95
CA MET A 36 -18.44 10.83 7.52
C MET A 36 -17.77 9.55 8.04
N ASN A 37 -18.52 8.70 8.75
CA ASN A 37 -18.00 7.42 9.23
C ASN A 37 -17.56 6.52 8.07
N SER A 38 -18.35 6.45 6.99
CA SER A 38 -17.97 5.67 5.80
C SER A 38 -16.72 6.24 5.09
N GLN A 39 -16.53 7.55 5.11
CA GLN A 39 -15.34 8.21 4.54
C GLN A 39 -14.11 7.94 5.38
N ALA A 40 -14.22 8.02 6.71
CA ALA A 40 -13.13 7.69 7.63
C ALA A 40 -12.70 6.22 7.49
N GLU A 41 -13.66 5.30 7.40
CA GLU A 41 -13.39 3.88 7.17
C GLU A 41 -12.63 3.66 5.85
N ARG A 42 -13.04 4.30 4.75
CA ARG A 42 -12.32 4.22 3.47
C ARG A 42 -10.91 4.80 3.56
N ALA A 43 -10.77 5.98 4.15
CA ALA A 43 -9.47 6.65 4.29
C ALA A 43 -8.48 5.79 5.08
N TYR A 44 -8.95 5.06 6.10
CA TYR A 44 -8.12 4.14 6.87
C TYR A 44 -7.91 2.80 6.14
N SER A 45 -8.99 2.04 5.94
CA SER A 45 -8.94 0.63 5.54
C SER A 45 -8.52 0.42 4.09
N ASP A 46 -8.81 1.38 3.20
CA ASP A 46 -8.41 1.28 1.80
C ASP A 46 -7.16 2.11 1.50
N ASP A 47 -7.15 3.39 1.87
CA ASP A 47 -6.12 4.32 1.40
C ASP A 47 -4.85 4.26 2.26
N LEU A 48 -4.97 4.45 3.58
CA LEU A 48 -3.82 4.41 4.48
C LEU A 48 -3.17 3.02 4.47
N LEU A 49 -3.94 1.95 4.62
CA LEU A 49 -3.39 0.59 4.58
C LEU A 49 -2.82 0.24 3.20
N GLY A 50 -3.45 0.67 2.11
CA GLY A 50 -2.93 0.47 0.74
C GLY A 50 -1.57 1.14 0.54
N ILE A 51 -1.42 2.38 1.02
CA ILE A 51 -0.15 3.12 0.99
C ILE A 51 0.88 2.45 1.91
N SER A 52 0.48 2.10 3.14
CA SER A 52 1.37 1.49 4.14
C SER A 52 1.97 0.19 3.63
N TYR A 53 1.14 -0.75 3.18
CA TYR A 53 1.62 -2.04 2.68
C TYR A 53 2.50 -1.87 1.44
N THR A 54 2.19 -0.96 0.54
CA THR A 54 3.02 -0.69 -0.64
C THR A 54 4.39 -0.11 -0.25
N LYS A 55 4.45 0.80 0.73
CA LYS A 55 5.72 1.36 1.22
C LYS A 55 6.52 0.33 2.04
N GLU A 56 5.85 -0.49 2.85
CA GLU A 56 6.48 -1.60 3.56
C GLU A 56 7.07 -2.65 2.59
N ALA A 57 6.42 -2.89 1.46
CA ALA A 57 6.97 -3.68 0.36
C ALA A 57 8.30 -3.07 -0.13
N THR A 58 8.33 -1.78 -0.46
CA THR A 58 9.57 -1.07 -0.88
C THR A 58 10.68 -1.17 0.18
N ILE A 59 10.36 -1.02 1.46
CA ILE A 59 11.34 -1.17 2.55
C ILE A 59 11.95 -2.57 2.55
N ASN A 60 11.13 -3.62 2.37
CA ASN A 60 11.61 -4.99 2.33
C ASN A 60 12.42 -5.31 1.06
N LEU A 61 12.12 -4.67 -0.07
CA LEU A 61 13.00 -4.70 -1.25
C LEU A 61 14.39 -4.13 -0.92
N LEU A 62 14.46 -3.00 -0.20
CA LEU A 62 15.72 -2.40 0.24
C LEU A 62 16.47 -3.29 1.25
N TYR A 63 15.76 -3.95 2.17
CA TYR A 63 16.36 -4.92 3.08
C TYR A 63 16.94 -6.12 2.33
N ALA A 64 16.22 -6.65 1.34
CA ALA A 64 16.73 -7.69 0.46
C ALA A 64 18.01 -7.24 -0.26
N ALA A 65 18.02 -6.03 -0.82
CA ALA A 65 19.21 -5.47 -1.48
C ALA A 65 20.39 -5.28 -0.53
N ARG A 66 20.16 -4.84 0.71
CA ARG A 66 21.19 -4.73 1.75
C ARG A 66 21.77 -6.09 2.13
N ALA A 67 20.91 -7.09 2.30
CA ALA A 67 21.33 -8.45 2.62
C ALA A 67 22.21 -9.04 1.50
N MET A 68 21.85 -8.86 0.22
CA MET A 68 22.70 -9.32 -0.90
C MET A 68 24.07 -8.63 -0.92
N ARG A 69 24.13 -7.32 -0.67
CA ARG A 69 25.42 -6.61 -0.57
C ARG A 69 26.27 -7.17 0.57
N ASN A 70 25.67 -7.42 1.73
CA ASN A 70 26.38 -8.03 2.84
C ASN A 70 26.84 -9.46 2.54
N GLN A 71 26.06 -10.22 1.75
CA GLN A 71 26.44 -11.55 1.29
C GLN A 71 27.66 -11.51 0.37
N ILE A 72 27.72 -10.55 -0.56
CA ILE A 72 28.89 -10.33 -1.43
C ILE A 72 30.14 -9.97 -0.61
N LEU A 73 29.96 -9.22 0.48
CA LEU A 73 31.04 -8.78 1.37
C LEU A 73 31.38 -9.79 2.48
N ALA A 74 30.66 -10.91 2.56
CA ALA A 74 30.86 -11.92 3.58
C ALA A 74 32.27 -12.52 3.48
N ARG A 75 32.89 -12.75 4.65
CA ARG A 75 34.25 -13.29 4.73
C ARG A 75 34.25 -14.80 4.95
N THR A 76 33.15 -15.35 5.46
CA THR A 76 32.98 -16.79 5.68
C THR A 76 31.72 -17.35 5.02
N PRO A 77 31.68 -18.67 4.73
CA PRO A 77 30.48 -19.33 4.24
C PRO A 77 29.27 -19.17 5.17
N GLU A 78 29.49 -19.15 6.49
CA GLU A 78 28.44 -18.97 7.49
C GLU A 78 27.84 -17.56 7.43
N GLU A 79 28.68 -16.54 7.29
CA GLU A 79 28.22 -15.16 7.08
C GLU A 79 27.43 -15.03 5.77
N SER A 80 27.93 -15.64 4.69
CA SER A 80 27.24 -15.64 3.40
C SER A 80 25.86 -16.30 3.49
N SER A 81 25.78 -17.48 4.12
CA SER A 81 24.52 -18.20 4.35
C SER A 81 23.54 -17.39 5.20
N LYS A 82 24.02 -16.74 6.27
CA LYS A 82 23.21 -15.85 7.12
C LYS A 82 22.60 -14.70 6.31
N PHE A 83 23.39 -14.03 5.47
CA PHE A 83 22.88 -12.92 4.66
C PHE A 83 21.97 -13.39 3.52
N SER A 84 22.19 -14.59 2.97
CA SER A 84 21.24 -15.23 2.05
C SER A 84 19.88 -15.45 2.73
N ALA A 85 19.86 -15.98 3.95
CA ALA A 85 18.62 -16.18 4.70
C ALA A 85 17.88 -14.87 5.00
N PHE A 86 18.62 -13.79 5.31
CA PHE A 86 18.03 -12.45 5.48
C PHE A 86 17.46 -11.89 4.17
N ASN A 87 18.13 -12.15 3.03
CA ASN A 87 17.62 -11.77 1.73
C ASN A 87 16.29 -12.48 1.42
N ASP A 88 16.20 -13.78 1.68
CA ASP A 88 14.99 -14.58 1.44
C ASP A 88 13.85 -14.17 2.37
N ALA A 89 14.13 -13.93 3.64
CA ALA A 89 13.12 -13.43 4.59
C ALA A 89 12.55 -12.08 4.15
N ALA A 90 13.41 -11.12 3.79
CA ALA A 90 12.97 -9.81 3.31
C ALA A 90 12.17 -9.93 2.00
N ARG A 91 12.60 -10.79 1.06
CA ARG A 91 11.85 -11.07 -0.17
C ARG A 91 10.46 -11.64 0.13
N LYS A 92 10.35 -12.57 1.07
CA LYS A 92 9.08 -13.17 1.46
C LYS A 92 8.13 -12.09 1.98
N THR A 93 8.60 -11.25 2.90
CA THR A 93 7.80 -10.14 3.43
C THR A 93 7.44 -9.11 2.35
N LEU A 94 8.32 -8.82 1.39
CA LEU A 94 7.98 -8.02 0.21
C LEU A 94 6.74 -8.60 -0.51
N GLY A 95 6.73 -9.91 -0.76
CA GLY A 95 5.59 -10.59 -1.41
C GLY A 95 4.31 -10.54 -0.57
N GLU A 96 4.41 -10.76 0.74
CA GLU A 96 3.27 -10.68 1.67
C GLU A 96 2.65 -9.28 1.67
N LYS A 97 3.47 -8.23 1.70
CA LYS A 97 3.00 -6.84 1.68
C LYS A 97 2.37 -6.45 0.35
N ILE A 98 2.93 -6.92 -0.78
CA ILE A 98 2.27 -6.77 -2.09
C ILE A 98 0.91 -7.46 -2.12
N ALA A 99 0.80 -8.67 -1.56
CA ALA A 99 -0.45 -9.42 -1.52
C ALA A 99 -1.53 -8.72 -0.66
N LEU A 100 -1.13 -8.14 0.47
CA LEU A 100 -2.02 -7.33 1.33
C LEU A 100 -2.43 -6.01 0.66
N ALA A 101 -1.50 -5.36 -0.06
CA ALA A 101 -1.77 -4.11 -0.77
C ALA A 101 -2.78 -4.30 -1.92
N ARG A 102 -2.56 -5.31 -2.78
CA ARG A 102 -3.29 -5.52 -4.03
C ARG A 102 -4.82 -5.38 -3.95
N PRO A 103 -5.56 -6.02 -3.03
CA PRO A 103 -7.01 -5.91 -2.97
C PRO A 103 -7.53 -4.50 -2.64
N LEU A 104 -6.68 -3.62 -2.10
CA LEU A 104 -7.01 -2.24 -1.76
C LEU A 104 -6.95 -1.29 -2.97
N PHE A 105 -6.56 -1.80 -4.14
CA PHE A 105 -6.46 -1.06 -5.40
C PHE A 105 -7.48 -1.56 -6.43
N ARG A 106 -8.61 -0.85 -6.54
CA ARG A 106 -9.74 -1.30 -7.37
C ARG A 106 -9.76 -0.72 -8.79
N ALA A 107 -9.01 0.37 -9.04
CA ALA A 107 -8.99 1.04 -10.34
C ALA A 107 -8.28 0.21 -11.43
N GLU A 108 -8.76 0.28 -12.67
CA GLU A 108 -8.12 -0.40 -13.82
C GLU A 108 -6.66 0.03 -14.01
N ALA A 109 -6.36 1.31 -13.81
CA ALA A 109 -4.99 1.83 -13.86
C ALA A 109 -4.06 1.12 -12.86
N ALA A 110 -4.57 0.73 -11.69
CA ALA A 110 -3.79 0.00 -10.71
C ALA A 110 -3.53 -1.44 -11.13
N LYS A 111 -4.48 -2.11 -11.80
CA LYS A 111 -4.30 -3.48 -12.30
C LYS A 111 -3.14 -3.57 -13.30
N ALA A 112 -3.00 -2.58 -14.18
CA ALA A 112 -1.87 -2.50 -15.11
C ALA A 112 -0.54 -2.37 -14.36
N LEU A 113 -0.46 -1.47 -13.37
CA LEU A 113 0.74 -1.30 -12.55
C LEU A 113 1.12 -2.58 -11.79
N PHE A 114 0.14 -3.31 -11.25
CA PHE A 114 0.40 -4.57 -10.56
C PHE A 114 0.88 -5.68 -11.50
N ARG A 115 0.40 -5.73 -12.75
CA ARG A 115 0.92 -6.65 -13.76
C ARG A 115 2.38 -6.34 -14.11
N ASP A 116 2.72 -5.05 -14.25
CA ASP A 116 4.08 -4.63 -14.57
C ASP A 116 5.02 -4.91 -13.38
N LEU A 117 4.53 -4.71 -12.15
CA LEU A 117 5.20 -5.14 -10.92
C LEU A 117 5.43 -6.66 -10.90
N ASP A 118 4.43 -7.47 -11.25
CA ASP A 118 4.55 -8.93 -11.27
C ASP A 118 5.65 -9.38 -12.25
N ALA A 119 5.71 -8.78 -13.44
CA ALA A 119 6.77 -9.04 -14.42
C ALA A 119 8.15 -8.61 -13.90
N GLY A 120 8.25 -7.44 -13.25
CA GLY A 120 9.48 -6.96 -12.64
C GLY A 120 9.97 -7.87 -11.51
N ILE A 121 9.06 -8.37 -10.67
CA ILE A 121 9.37 -9.31 -9.59
C ILE A 121 9.94 -10.61 -10.13
N VAL A 122 9.38 -11.17 -11.22
CA VAL A 122 9.92 -12.38 -11.87
C VAL A 122 11.35 -12.15 -12.35
N GLN A 123 11.63 -11.01 -12.99
CA GLN A 123 12.99 -10.69 -13.46
C GLN A 123 13.96 -10.46 -12.30
N TYR A 124 13.52 -9.79 -11.24
CA TYR A 124 14.29 -9.58 -10.03
C TYR A 124 14.62 -10.91 -9.33
N ASP A 125 13.67 -11.83 -9.21
CA ASP A 125 13.90 -13.16 -8.61
C ASP A 125 14.86 -14.01 -9.46
N ALA A 126 14.77 -13.94 -10.78
CA ALA A 126 15.73 -14.58 -11.68
C ALA A 126 17.15 -13.99 -11.51
N ALA A 127 17.27 -12.67 -11.38
CA ALA A 127 18.55 -12.00 -11.13
C ALA A 127 19.14 -12.38 -9.75
N ARG A 128 18.31 -12.47 -8.71
CA ARG A 128 18.73 -12.94 -7.37
C ARG A 128 19.27 -14.37 -7.42
N ALA A 129 18.55 -15.27 -8.11
CA ALA A 129 19.00 -16.65 -8.28
C ALA A 129 20.32 -16.72 -9.06
N HIS A 130 20.53 -15.84 -10.05
CA HIS A 130 21.80 -15.77 -10.77
C HIS A 130 22.95 -15.27 -9.89
N LEU A 131 22.73 -14.22 -9.08
CA LEU A 131 23.73 -13.75 -8.12
C LEU A 131 24.13 -14.87 -7.15
N SER A 132 23.17 -15.65 -6.64
CA SER A 132 23.46 -16.78 -5.76
C SER A 132 24.36 -17.83 -6.42
N LYS A 133 24.17 -18.09 -7.72
CA LYS A 133 25.07 -18.99 -8.48
C LYS A 133 26.47 -18.41 -8.64
N LEU A 134 26.60 -17.12 -8.91
CA LEU A 134 27.91 -16.46 -9.00
C LEU A 134 28.66 -16.49 -7.65
N LEU A 135 27.95 -16.28 -6.55
CA LEU A 135 28.50 -16.32 -5.20
C LEU A 135 28.91 -17.73 -4.73
N ALA A 136 28.50 -18.79 -5.44
CA ALA A 136 28.98 -20.14 -5.17
C ALA A 136 30.43 -20.34 -5.63
N ASP A 137 30.90 -19.52 -6.59
CA ASP A 137 32.31 -19.48 -6.99
C ASP A 137 33.09 -18.53 -6.08
N THR A 138 33.95 -19.10 -5.25
CA THR A 138 34.73 -18.35 -4.25
C THR A 138 36.08 -17.84 -4.78
N SER A 139 36.40 -18.11 -6.03
CA SER A 139 37.60 -17.59 -6.72
C SER A 139 37.57 -16.06 -6.83
N PRO A 140 38.73 -15.40 -7.01
CA PRO A 140 38.78 -13.97 -7.31
C PRO A 140 37.92 -13.58 -8.52
N GLU A 141 37.92 -14.41 -9.56
CA GLU A 141 37.14 -14.21 -10.79
C GLU A 141 35.63 -14.32 -10.53
N GLY A 142 35.19 -15.34 -9.79
CA GLY A 142 33.79 -15.52 -9.39
C GLY A 142 33.28 -14.36 -8.54
N LYS A 143 34.10 -13.88 -7.58
CA LYS A 143 33.78 -12.70 -6.77
C LYS A 143 33.68 -11.42 -7.59
N ALA A 144 34.60 -11.19 -8.53
CA ALA A 144 34.54 -10.05 -9.43
C ALA A 144 33.26 -10.08 -10.29
N ALA A 145 32.94 -11.24 -10.87
CA ALA A 145 31.72 -11.43 -11.66
C ALA A 145 30.44 -11.19 -10.82
N ALA A 146 30.41 -11.65 -9.57
CA ALA A 146 29.29 -11.40 -8.66
C ALA A 146 29.12 -9.90 -8.36
N ILE A 147 30.21 -9.17 -8.16
CA ILE A 147 30.21 -7.72 -7.93
C ILE A 147 29.71 -6.97 -9.18
N ASP A 148 30.26 -7.28 -10.35
CA ASP A 148 29.87 -6.64 -11.61
C ASP A 148 28.39 -6.88 -11.92
N PHE A 149 27.92 -8.12 -11.71
CA PHE A 149 26.52 -8.46 -11.87
C PHE A 149 25.61 -7.72 -10.87
N ALA A 150 26.05 -7.62 -9.60
CA ALA A 150 25.31 -6.95 -8.56
C ALA A 150 25.17 -5.44 -8.82
N LEU A 151 26.25 -4.79 -9.27
CA LEU A 151 26.28 -3.35 -9.54
C LEU A 151 25.61 -2.96 -10.86
N GLY A 152 25.49 -3.88 -11.81
CA GLY A 152 24.81 -3.65 -13.09
C GLY A 152 23.42 -4.29 -13.14
N PRO A 153 23.28 -5.49 -13.74
CA PRO A 153 21.98 -6.13 -13.99
C PRO A 153 21.06 -6.24 -12.78
N LEU A 154 21.56 -6.63 -11.61
CA LEU A 154 20.71 -6.83 -10.43
C LEU A 154 20.13 -5.52 -9.90
N VAL A 155 20.95 -4.48 -9.77
CA VAL A 155 20.48 -3.15 -9.35
C VAL A 155 19.45 -2.62 -10.34
N LYS A 156 19.68 -2.78 -11.65
CA LYS A 156 18.69 -2.37 -12.67
C LYS A 156 17.33 -3.04 -12.45
N GLN A 157 17.30 -4.34 -12.19
CA GLN A 157 16.05 -5.06 -11.93
C GLN A 157 15.40 -4.64 -10.60
N ALA A 158 16.19 -4.43 -9.55
CA ALA A 158 15.68 -3.93 -8.27
C ALA A 158 15.07 -2.52 -8.41
N THR A 159 15.69 -1.63 -9.19
CA THR A 159 15.18 -0.29 -9.48
C THR A 159 13.83 -0.33 -10.19
N LEU A 160 13.64 -1.23 -11.17
CA LEU A 160 12.35 -1.36 -11.86
C LEU A 160 11.22 -1.78 -10.89
N VAL A 161 11.51 -2.69 -9.96
CA VAL A 161 10.55 -3.10 -8.92
C VAL A 161 10.26 -1.92 -7.96
N ASP A 162 11.29 -1.19 -7.54
CA ASP A 162 11.15 -0.02 -6.68
C ASP A 162 10.29 1.07 -7.32
N GLU A 163 10.60 1.46 -8.56
CA GLU A 163 9.81 2.43 -9.34
C GLU A 163 8.36 1.98 -9.51
N SER A 164 8.12 0.70 -9.76
CA SER A 164 6.77 0.15 -9.86
C SER A 164 5.99 0.28 -8.54
N LEU A 165 6.61 -0.05 -7.41
CA LEU A 165 6.01 0.11 -6.08
C LEU A 165 5.74 1.59 -5.75
N GLN A 166 6.67 2.48 -6.09
CA GLN A 166 6.49 3.92 -5.90
C GLN A 166 5.32 4.45 -6.73
N ASN A 167 5.20 4.06 -7.99
CA ASN A 167 4.09 4.45 -8.86
C ASN A 167 2.73 3.96 -8.31
N ILE A 168 2.68 2.73 -7.77
CA ILE A 168 1.48 2.20 -7.11
C ILE A 168 1.13 3.04 -5.87
N ALA A 169 2.10 3.33 -5.00
CA ALA A 169 1.86 4.14 -3.81
C ALA A 169 1.37 5.56 -4.17
N GLN A 170 2.02 6.21 -5.15
CA GLN A 170 1.65 7.56 -5.61
C GLN A 170 0.26 7.60 -6.24
N LEU A 171 -0.14 6.55 -6.96
CA LEU A 171 -1.52 6.45 -7.48
C LEU A 171 -2.53 6.52 -6.33
N LYS A 172 -2.26 5.78 -5.23
CA LYS A 172 -3.13 5.78 -4.05
C LYS A 172 -3.14 7.11 -3.32
N GLU A 173 -1.97 7.73 -3.14
CA GLU A 173 -1.85 9.06 -2.53
C GLU A 173 -2.66 10.12 -3.30
N LYS A 174 -2.62 10.08 -4.64
CA LYS A 174 -3.42 10.98 -5.50
C LYS A 174 -4.92 10.75 -5.33
N VAL A 175 -5.36 9.48 -5.29
CA VAL A 175 -6.77 9.12 -5.08
C VAL A 175 -7.27 9.54 -3.69
N ALA A 176 -6.46 9.31 -2.66
CA ALA A 176 -6.79 9.69 -1.29
C ALA A 176 -6.90 11.22 -1.15
N LYS A 177 -5.99 11.97 -1.77
CA LYS A 177 -6.02 13.44 -1.79
C LYS A 177 -7.30 13.96 -2.47
N ALA A 178 -7.63 13.46 -3.66
CA ALA A 178 -8.85 13.86 -4.36
C ALA A 178 -10.12 13.56 -3.53
N SER A 179 -10.16 12.40 -2.88
CA SER A 179 -11.30 12.00 -2.03
C SER A 179 -11.45 12.90 -0.79
N ALA A 180 -10.34 13.40 -0.23
CA ALA A 180 -10.34 14.34 0.87
C ALA A 180 -10.83 15.74 0.45
N GLU A 181 -10.42 16.22 -0.73
CA GLU A 181 -10.85 17.50 -1.30
C GLU A 181 -12.34 17.53 -1.66
N GLU A 182 -12.91 16.41 -2.11
CA GLU A 182 -14.36 16.28 -2.38
C GLU A 182 -15.22 16.17 -1.09
N SER A 183 -14.58 15.91 0.06
CA SER A 183 -15.25 15.70 1.34
C SER A 183 -15.27 16.92 2.25
N GLY A 184 -14.51 17.98 1.94
CA GLY A 184 -14.48 19.27 2.64
C GLY A 184 -15.37 20.31 2.00
#